data_AF-A0A5M5BXZ0-F1
#
_entry.id   AF-A0A5M5BXZ0-F1
#
_cell.length_a   1.000
_cell.length_b   1.000
_cell.length_c   1.000
_cell.angle_alpha   90.00
_cell.angle_beta   90.00
_cell.angle_gamma   90.00
#
_symmetry.space_group_name_H-M   'P 1'
#
loop_
_entity.id
_entity.type
_entity.pdbx_description
1 polymer ?
#
loop_
_entity_poly.entity_id
_entity_poly.type
_entity_poly.pdbx_seq_one_letter_code
_entity_poly.pdbx_strand_id
1 'polypeptide(L)'
;MAMHTWFECRIRYEKMMDNGMQKKVTEPYLVDALSFTEAEARIIEEMTPFISGEFTVSDIKRANYSELFPSNDEQDDRWFKCKLVFIT
;
A
#
# COMPACT_ATOMS: atom_id res chain seq x y z
N MET A 1 -14.88 18.49 -0.82
CA MET A 1 -13.73 17.72 -1.36
C MET A 1 -13.16 16.94 -0.20
N ALA A 2 -13.16 15.62 -0.26
CA ALA A 2 -12.60 14.81 0.81
C ALA A 2 -11.09 15.06 0.85
N MET A 3 -10.59 15.47 2.01
CA MET A 3 -9.16 15.70 2.22
C MET A 3 -8.52 14.34 2.50
N HIS A 4 -8.09 13.67 1.44
CA HIS A 4 -7.40 12.39 1.57
C HIS A 4 -6.06 12.58 2.27
N THR A 5 -5.79 11.75 3.26
CA THR A 5 -4.49 11.69 3.92
C THR A 5 -3.91 10.32 3.68
N TRP A 6 -2.95 10.27 2.75
CA TRP A 6 -2.36 9.02 2.31
C TRP A 6 -1.27 8.54 3.27
N PHE A 7 -1.28 7.25 3.56
CA PHE A 7 -0.26 6.54 4.32
C PHE A 7 0.27 5.36 3.51
N GLU A 8 1.59 5.28 3.38
CA GLU A 8 2.28 4.11 2.84
C GLU A 8 2.56 3.14 3.99
N CYS A 9 1.87 1.99 3.99
CA CYS A 9 2.01 0.91 4.96
C CYS A 9 2.80 -0.24 4.32
N ARG A 10 3.88 -0.70 4.94
CA ARG A 10 4.63 -1.87 4.47
C ARG A 10 4.29 -3.09 5.28
N ILE A 11 3.81 -4.14 4.62
CA ILE A 11 3.44 -5.39 5.28
C ILE A 11 4.46 -6.44 4.93
N ARG A 12 4.88 -7.19 5.95
CA ARG A 12 5.74 -8.37 5.81
C ARG A 12 4.94 -9.61 6.14
N TYR A 13 4.90 -10.55 5.20
CA TYR A 13 4.20 -11.82 5.37
C TYR A 13 4.87 -12.94 4.57
N GLU A 14 4.50 -14.19 4.86
CA GLU A 14 4.94 -15.36 4.10
C GLU A 14 3.97 -15.63 2.94
N LYS A 15 4.50 -15.58 1.72
CA LYS A 15 3.76 -15.86 0.50
C LYS A 15 4.24 -17.20 -0.06
N MET A 16 3.28 -18.08 -0.39
CA MET A 16 3.55 -19.27 -1.20
C MET A 16 3.82 -18.82 -2.63
N MET A 17 5.03 -19.05 -3.12
CA MET A 17 5.37 -18.80 -4.52
C MET A 17 4.88 -19.97 -5.39
N ASP A 18 4.72 -19.73 -6.70
CA ASP A 18 4.20 -20.73 -7.67
C ASP A 18 5.01 -22.05 -7.70
N ASN A 19 6.23 -22.03 -7.19
CA ASN A 19 7.11 -23.19 -7.06
C ASN A 19 6.92 -23.98 -5.75
N GLY A 20 5.91 -23.63 -4.93
CA GLY A 20 5.63 -24.28 -3.64
C GLY A 20 6.56 -23.86 -2.50
N MET A 21 7.49 -22.91 -2.70
CA MET A 21 8.33 -22.38 -1.63
C MET A 21 7.65 -21.22 -0.91
N GLN A 22 7.66 -21.25 0.43
CA GLN A 22 7.30 -20.10 1.26
C GLN A 22 8.44 -19.09 1.27
N LYS A 23 8.14 -17.84 0.93
CA LYS A 23 9.09 -16.73 0.98
C LYS A 23 8.50 -15.56 1.75
N LYS A 24 9.31 -14.98 2.64
CA LYS A 24 9.00 -13.71 3.29
C LYS A 24 9.09 -12.59 2.26
N VAL A 25 7.96 -11.97 1.97
CA VAL A 25 7.87 -10.81 1.08
C VAL A 25 7.57 -9.56 1.92
N THR A 26 7.89 -8.40 1.36
CA THR A 26 7.51 -7.12 1.95
C THR A 26 6.90 -6.27 0.87
N GLU A 27 5.61 -5.99 0.99
CA GLU A 27 4.82 -5.29 -0.01
C GLU A 27 4.35 -3.94 0.55
N PRO A 28 4.56 -2.84 -0.19
CA PRO A 28 4.03 -1.53 0.17
C PRO A 28 2.60 -1.37 -0.32
N TYR A 29 1.75 -0.82 0.54
CA TYR A 29 0.36 -0.50 0.25
C TYR A 29 0.07 0.95 0.58
N LEU A 30 -0.82 1.58 -0.20
CA LEU A 30 -1.27 2.93 0.04
C LEU A 30 -2.69 2.90 0.60
N VAL A 31 -2.88 3.49 1.78
CA VAL A 31 -4.20 3.59 2.42
C VAL A 31 -4.54 5.05 2.69
N ASP A 32 -5.82 5.39 2.56
CA ASP A 32 -6.37 6.65 3.04
C ASP A 32 -6.85 6.47 4.48
N ALA A 33 -6.38 7.32 5.40
CA ALA A 33 -6.73 7.26 6.81
C ALA A 33 -6.53 8.63 7.46
N LEU A 34 -7.14 8.90 8.61
CA LEU A 34 -6.94 10.16 9.34
C LEU A 34 -5.74 10.13 10.28
N SER A 35 -5.28 8.93 10.68
CA SER A 35 -4.19 8.74 11.65
C SER A 35 -3.38 7.47 11.38
N PHE A 36 -2.21 7.36 12.02
CA PHE A 36 -1.36 6.15 11.95
C PHE A 36 -2.08 4.90 12.47
N THR A 37 -2.82 5.02 13.57
CA THR A 37 -3.58 3.90 14.14
C THR A 37 -4.71 3.44 13.23
N GLU A 38 -5.40 4.38 12.59
CA GLU A 38 -6.44 4.03 11.60
C GLU A 38 -5.84 3.41 10.34
N ALA A 39 -4.69 3.93 9.86
CA ALA A 39 -3.97 3.35 8.74
C ALA A 39 -3.54 1.91 9.02
N GLU A 40 -3.08 1.63 10.25
CA GLU A 40 -2.72 0.28 10.71
C GLU A 40 -3.95 -0.65 10.77
N ALA A 41 -5.04 -0.20 11.38
CA ALA A 41 -6.28 -0.99 11.47
C ALA A 41 -6.81 -1.33 10.07
N ARG A 42 -6.90 -0.34 9.17
CA ARG A 42 -7.35 -0.54 7.80
C ARG A 42 -6.51 -1.56 7.04
N ILE A 43 -5.19 -1.41 7.10
CA ILE A 43 -4.33 -2.32 6.33
C ILE A 43 -4.39 -3.75 6.88
N ILE A 44 -4.56 -3.92 8.19
CA ILE A 44 -4.77 -5.24 8.82
C ILE A 44 -6.09 -5.85 8.35
N GLU A 45 -7.19 -5.10 8.41
CA GLU A 45 -8.52 -5.56 8.01
C GLU A 45 -8.56 -6.01 6.54
N GLU A 46 -8.00 -5.19 5.65
CA GLU A 46 -7.97 -5.47 4.21
C GLU A 46 -7.09 -6.68 3.87
N MET A 47 -6.01 -6.91 4.61
CA MET A 47 -5.01 -7.94 4.26
C MET A 47 -5.24 -9.29 4.93
N THR A 48 -5.92 -9.31 6.08
CA THR A 48 -6.32 -10.54 6.79
C THR A 48 -6.98 -11.59 5.88
N PRO A 49 -7.93 -11.26 4.97
CA PRO A 49 -8.53 -12.27 4.09
C PRO A 49 -7.58 -12.83 3.04
N PHE A 50 -6.50 -12.12 2.69
CA PHE A 50 -5.57 -12.51 1.63
C PHE A 50 -4.32 -13.24 2.15
N ILE A 51 -3.98 -13.10 3.43
CA ILE A 51 -2.81 -13.72 4.03
C ILE A 51 -3.23 -14.89 4.92
N SER A 52 -2.83 -16.10 4.52
CA SER A 52 -2.92 -17.30 5.36
C SER A 52 -1.67 -17.40 6.24
N GLY A 53 -1.70 -16.85 7.46
CA GLY A 53 -0.59 -16.96 8.42
C GLY A 53 -0.33 -15.70 9.23
N GLU A 54 0.83 -15.64 9.89
CA GLU A 54 1.27 -14.45 10.62
C GLU A 54 1.81 -13.38 9.64
N PHE A 55 1.36 -12.15 9.83
CA PHE A 55 1.92 -10.99 9.15
C PHE A 55 2.23 -9.88 10.13
N THR A 56 3.14 -9.00 9.74
CA THR A 56 3.54 -7.85 10.55
C THR A 56 3.51 -6.58 9.71
N VAL A 57 2.98 -5.50 10.27
CA VAL A 57 3.12 -4.16 9.70
C VAL A 57 4.50 -3.63 10.09
N SER A 58 5.37 -3.49 9.10
CA SER A 58 6.79 -3.18 9.31
C SER A 58 7.11 -1.69 9.34
N ASP A 59 6.31 -0.85 8.68
CA ASP A 59 6.52 0.59 8.57
C ASP A 59 5.21 1.26 8.16
N ILE A 60 4.91 2.43 8.75
CA ILE A 60 3.77 3.27 8.36
C ILE A 60 4.29 4.69 8.21
N LYS A 61 4.17 5.26 7.01
CA LYS A 61 4.68 6.60 6.70
C LYS A 61 3.60 7.43 6.03
N ARG A 62 3.52 8.72 6.42
CA ARG A 62 2.63 9.66 5.74
C ARG A 62 3.17 9.92 4.33
N ALA A 63 2.36 9.66 3.32
CA ALA A 63 2.70 9.88 1.93
C ALA A 63 2.25 11.27 1.50
N ASN A 64 3.16 12.02 0.87
CA ASN A 64 2.86 13.34 0.35
C ASN A 64 2.35 13.24 -1.09
N TYR A 65 1.20 12.58 -1.26
CA TYR A 65 0.49 12.50 -2.53
C TYR A 65 -0.68 13.47 -2.53
N SER A 66 -0.78 14.29 -3.57
CA SER A 66 -1.89 15.24 -3.72
C SER A 66 -3.09 14.58 -4.37
N GLU A 67 -2.85 13.70 -5.35
CA GLU A 67 -3.89 13.07 -6.16
C GLU A 67 -3.39 11.73 -6.71
N LEU A 68 -4.32 10.83 -7.00
CA LEU A 68 -4.07 9.55 -7.65
C LEU A 68 -4.74 9.54 -9.02
N PHE A 69 -4.03 9.02 -10.01
CA PHE A 69 -4.52 8.86 -11.39
C PHE A 69 -4.58 7.36 -11.70
N PRO A 70 -5.70 6.67 -11.37
CA PRO A 70 -5.86 5.27 -11.73
C PRO A 70 -5.99 5.14 -13.25
N SER A 71 -5.40 4.09 -13.80
CA SER A 71 -5.72 3.65 -15.16
C SER A 71 -6.80 2.58 -15.12
N ASN A 72 -7.65 2.57 -16.14
CA ASN A 72 -8.69 1.54 -16.33
C ASN A 72 -8.24 0.42 -17.29
N ASP A 73 -7.02 0.49 -17.83
CA ASP A 73 -6.46 -0.55 -18.69
C ASP A 73 -5.91 -1.70 -17.83
N GLU A 74 -6.28 -2.95 -18.16
CA GLU A 74 -5.80 -4.15 -17.44
C GLU A 74 -4.30 -4.38 -17.62
N GLN A 75 -3.67 -3.78 -18.64
CA GLN A 75 -2.23 -3.86 -18.85
C GLN A 75 -1.44 -2.88 -17.96
N ASP A 76 -2.10 -1.93 -17.31
CA ASP A 76 -1.47 -0.92 -16.46
C ASP A 76 -1.36 -1.42 -15.00
N ASP A 77 -0.39 -2.32 -14.78
CA ASP A 77 -0.16 -3.01 -13.50
C ASP A 77 0.75 -2.26 -12.52
N ARG A 78 1.25 -1.08 -12.91
CA ARG A 78 2.31 -0.35 -12.18
C ARG A 78 1.91 1.07 -11.81
N TRP A 79 2.18 1.41 -10.55
CA TRP A 79 2.05 2.77 -10.04
C TRP A 79 3.36 3.54 -10.16
N PHE A 80 3.26 4.81 -10.55
CA PHE A 80 4.40 5.71 -10.66
C PHE A 80 4.22 6.94 -9.78
N LYS A 81 5.27 7.31 -9.05
CA LYS A 81 5.32 8.54 -8.26
C LYS A 81 5.81 9.69 -9.13
N CYS A 82 4.95 10.67 -9.37
CA CYS A 82 5.29 11.87 -10.12
C CYS A 82 5.30 13.11 -9.21
N LYS A 83 6.17 14.08 -9.52
CA LYS A 83 6.21 15.40 -8.87
C LYS A 83 6.08 16.47 -9.93
N LEU A 84 5.05 17.31 -9.84
CA LEU A 84 4.91 18.49 -10.69
C LEU A 84 5.86 19.58 -10.20
N VAL A 85 6.61 20.17 -11.14
CA VAL A 85 7.52 21.29 -10.87
C VAL A 85 7.22 22.36 -11.92
N PHE A 86 6.89 23.56 -11.46
CA PHE A 86 6.77 24.72 -12.34
C PHE A 86 8.15 25.31 -12.55
N ILE A 87 8.50 25.54 -13.82
CA ILE A 87 9.73 26.22 -14.21
C ILE A 87 9.29 27.48 -14.95
N THR A 88 9.79 28.64 -14.52
CA THR A 88 9.52 29.97 -15.11
C THR A 88 10.76 30.46 -15.83
#